data_AF-A0A9D2DSN9-F1
#
_entry.id   AF-A0A9D2DSN9-F1
#
_cell.length_a   1.000
_cell.length_b   1.000
_cell.length_c   1.000
_cell.angle_alpha   90.00
_cell.angle_beta   90.00
_cell.angle_gamma   90.00
#
_symmetry.space_group_name_H-M   'P 1'
#
loop_
_entity.id
_entity.type
_entity.pdbx_description
1 polymer ?
#
loop_
_entity_poly.entity_id
_entity_poly.type
_entity_poly.pdbx_seq_one_letter_code
_entity_poly.pdbx_strand_id
1 'polypeptide(L)'
;MDLIIIIHSIRENLAAGYSPQEAADLAVHHCLEEGILKDLLRKHRKEVVGMFLEEYDKELHEKTLRREGWEDGWKTGHANGQKNGLDLASELTQCLLDANRLEDLRRSTKDKKFRQKLLKEYGIVK
;
A
#
# COMPACT_ATOMS: atom_id res chain seq x y z
N MET A 1 -18.90 -18.07 -32.76
CA MET A 1 -18.77 -17.18 -33.93
C MET A 1 -18.24 -15.82 -33.49
N ASP A 2 -18.78 -15.24 -32.43
CA ASP A 2 -18.47 -13.86 -32.01
C ASP A 2 -17.02 -13.64 -31.52
N LEU A 3 -16.44 -14.64 -30.82
CA LEU A 3 -15.04 -14.63 -30.38
C LEU A 3 -14.03 -14.74 -31.55
N ILE A 4 -14.44 -15.36 -32.66
CA ILE A 4 -13.61 -15.50 -33.87
C ILE A 4 -13.50 -14.16 -34.60
N ILE A 5 -14.54 -13.32 -34.53
CA ILE A 5 -14.56 -11.97 -35.12
C ILE A 5 -13.59 -11.05 -34.37
N ILE A 6 -13.58 -11.11 -33.04
CA ILE A 6 -12.62 -10.36 -32.20
C ILE A 6 -11.18 -10.75 -32.54
N ILE A 7 -10.90 -12.06 -32.59
CA ILE A 7 -9.55 -12.56 -32.90
C ILE A 7 -9.14 -12.25 -34.35
N HIS A 8 -10.08 -12.26 -35.31
CA HIS A 8 -9.81 -11.85 -36.69
C HIS A 8 -9.44 -10.36 -36.77
N SER A 9 -10.22 -9.49 -36.12
CA SER A 9 -9.98 -8.05 -36.12
C SER A 9 -8.63 -7.70 -35.48
N ILE A 10 -8.26 -8.37 -34.38
CA ILE A 10 -6.93 -8.22 -33.76
C ILE A 10 -5.82 -8.65 -34.72
N ARG A 11 -5.99 -9.78 -35.43
CA ARG A 11 -5.00 -10.28 -36.39
C ARG A 11 -4.85 -9.37 -37.61
N GLU A 12 -5.94 -8.79 -38.10
CA GLU A 12 -5.90 -7.82 -39.20
C GLU A 12 -5.18 -6.52 -38.79
N ASN A 13 -5.46 -6.00 -37.60
CA ASN A 13 -4.77 -4.82 -37.08
C ASN A 13 -3.27 -5.09 -36.82
N LEU A 14 -2.91 -6.28 -36.34
CA LEU A 14 -1.51 -6.70 -36.23
C LEU A 14 -0.83 -6.80 -37.60
N ALA A 15 -1.52 -7.31 -38.62
CA ALA A 15 -1.00 -7.37 -39.99
C ALA A 15 -0.86 -5.99 -40.64
N ALA A 16 -1.67 -5.01 -40.21
CA ALA A 16 -1.58 -3.62 -40.62
C ALA A 16 -0.44 -2.83 -39.93
N GLY A 17 0.30 -3.46 -39.01
CA GLY A 17 1.48 -2.87 -38.36
C GLY A 17 1.23 -2.18 -37.03
N TYR A 18 0.02 -2.28 -36.45
CA TYR A 18 -0.27 -1.77 -35.11
C TYR A 18 0.40 -2.62 -34.03
N SER A 19 0.76 -2.00 -32.91
CA SER A 19 1.24 -2.75 -31.74
C SER A 19 0.14 -3.66 -31.18
N PRO A 20 0.48 -4.74 -30.45
CA PRO A 20 -0.52 -5.63 -29.87
C PRO A 20 -1.54 -4.93 -28.98
N GLN A 21 -1.13 -3.86 -28.28
CA GLN A 21 -2.05 -3.05 -27.48
C GLN A 21 -3.00 -2.22 -28.34
N GLU A 22 -2.49 -1.51 -29.36
CA GLU A 22 -3.32 -0.71 -30.26
C GLU A 22 -4.29 -1.59 -31.06
N ALA A 23 -3.82 -2.74 -31.56
CA ALA A 23 -4.63 -3.69 -32.30
C ALA A 23 -5.78 -4.26 -31.45
N ALA A 24 -5.52 -4.53 -30.17
CA ALA A 24 -6.52 -4.98 -29.21
C ALA A 24 -7.54 -3.87 -28.88
N ASP A 25 -7.07 -2.65 -28.67
CA ASP A 25 -7.93 -1.50 -28.32
C ASP A 25 -8.88 -1.13 -29.48
N LEU A 26 -8.36 -1.10 -30.71
CA LEU A 26 -9.15 -0.93 -31.94
C LEU A 26 -10.20 -2.04 -32.12
N ALA A 27 -9.82 -3.29 -31.89
CA ALA A 27 -10.76 -4.42 -32.01
C ALA A 27 -11.86 -4.35 -30.93
N VAL A 28 -11.50 -3.97 -29.71
CA VAL A 28 -12.47 -3.77 -28.61
C VAL A 28 -13.42 -2.62 -28.93
N HIS A 29 -12.91 -1.51 -29.44
CA HIS A 29 -13.71 -0.35 -29.85
C HIS A 29 -14.75 -0.72 -30.91
N HIS A 30 -14.30 -1.38 -31.99
CA HIS A 30 -15.19 -1.85 -33.06
C HIS A 30 -16.25 -2.84 -32.53
N CYS A 31 -15.87 -3.74 -31.61
CA CYS A 31 -16.81 -4.70 -31.03
C CYS A 31 -17.80 -4.08 -30.04
N LEU A 32 -17.47 -2.91 -29.46
CA LEU A 32 -18.39 -2.12 -28.65
C LEU A 32 -19.41 -1.39 -29.52
N GLU A 33 -18.96 -0.77 -30.62
CA GLU A 33 -19.83 -0.04 -31.57
C GLU A 33 -20.85 -0.97 -32.24
N GLU A 34 -20.40 -2.14 -32.70
CA GLU A 34 -21.25 -3.15 -33.33
C GLU A 34 -22.10 -3.97 -32.32
N GLY A 35 -21.95 -3.72 -31.02
CA GLY A 35 -22.69 -4.45 -29.97
C GLY A 35 -22.27 -5.92 -29.78
N ILE A 36 -21.28 -6.39 -30.53
CA ILE A 36 -20.76 -7.77 -30.50
C ILE A 36 -20.26 -8.14 -29.10
N LEU A 37 -19.59 -7.22 -28.42
CA LEU A 37 -19.06 -7.47 -27.07
C LEU A 37 -20.19 -7.71 -26.06
N LYS A 38 -21.31 -7.00 -26.20
CA LYS A 38 -22.49 -7.15 -25.34
C LYS A 38 -23.14 -8.52 -25.51
N ASP A 39 -23.27 -8.99 -26.75
CA ASP A 39 -23.87 -10.29 -27.05
C ASP A 39 -22.96 -11.45 -26.66
N LEU A 40 -21.65 -11.27 -26.85
CA LEU A 40 -20.63 -12.21 -26.38
C LEU A 40 -20.65 -12.35 -24.85
N LEU A 41 -20.72 -11.25 -24.10
CA LEU A 41 -20.82 -11.27 -22.63
C LEU A 41 -22.12 -11.91 -22.13
N ARG A 42 -23.23 -11.72 -22.86
CA ARG A 42 -24.51 -12.37 -22.54
C ARG A 42 -24.46 -13.87 -22.77
N LYS A 43 -23.88 -14.31 -23.89
CA LYS A 43 -23.85 -15.71 -24.32
C LYS A 43 -22.78 -16.54 -23.60
N HIS A 44 -21.61 -15.96 -23.37
CA HIS A 44 -20.43 -16.61 -22.78
C HIS A 44 -20.17 -16.14 -21.34
N ARG A 45 -21.22 -15.71 -20.62
CA ARG A 45 -21.12 -15.14 -19.27
C ARG A 45 -20.25 -15.96 -18.32
N LYS A 46 -20.43 -17.29 -18.28
CA LYS A 46 -19.69 -18.17 -17.36
C LYS A 46 -18.20 -18.24 -17.69
N GLU A 47 -17.85 -18.32 -18.97
CA GLU A 47 -16.45 -18.40 -19.42
C GLU A 47 -15.73 -17.08 -19.17
N VAL A 48 -16.37 -15.95 -19.49
CA VAL A 48 -15.79 -14.63 -19.26
C VAL A 48 -15.60 -14.36 -17.76
N VAL A 49 -16.59 -14.72 -16.94
CA VAL A 49 -16.45 -14.64 -15.47
C VAL A 49 -15.33 -15.56 -14.96
N GLY A 50 -15.17 -16.76 -15.53
CA GLY A 50 -14.06 -17.66 -15.20
C GLY A 50 -12.70 -17.05 -15.51
N MET A 51 -12.54 -16.50 -16.72
CA MET A 51 -11.31 -15.83 -17.16
C MET A 51 -10.95 -14.66 -16.22
N PHE A 52 -11.91 -13.82 -15.84
CA PHE A 52 -11.69 -12.74 -14.87
C PHE A 52 -11.30 -13.24 -13.48
N LEU A 53 -11.84 -14.37 -13.02
CA LEU A 53 -11.48 -14.96 -11.73
C LEU A 53 -10.12 -15.65 -11.75
N GLU A 54 -9.69 -16.19 -12.90
CA GLU A 54 -8.36 -16.75 -13.10
C GLU A 54 -7.28 -15.67 -13.17
N GLU A 55 -7.57 -14.53 -13.79
CA GLU A 55 -6.65 -13.37 -13.81
C GLU A 55 -6.57 -12.66 -12.46
N TYR A 56 -7.65 -12.68 -11.66
CA TYR A 56 -7.64 -12.12 -10.31
C TYR A 56 -7.00 -13.07 -9.31
N ASP A 57 -5.69 -12.89 -9.07
CA ASP A 57 -4.99 -13.57 -7.98
C ASP A 57 -5.34 -12.92 -6.63
N LYS A 58 -6.40 -13.45 -6.01
CA LYS A 58 -6.85 -13.05 -4.67
C LYS A 58 -5.74 -13.17 -3.63
N GLU A 59 -4.89 -14.19 -3.72
CA GLU A 59 -3.81 -14.41 -2.76
C GLU A 59 -2.73 -13.33 -2.89
N LEU A 60 -2.36 -12.98 -4.12
CA LEU A 60 -1.44 -11.87 -4.40
C LEU A 60 -2.00 -10.53 -3.92
N HIS A 61 -3.29 -10.28 -4.12
CA HIS A 61 -3.95 -9.07 -3.66
C HIS A 61 -3.92 -8.96 -2.13
N GLU A 62 -4.31 -10.02 -1.41
CA GLU A 62 -4.29 -10.06 0.05
C GLU A 62 -2.86 -9.93 0.63
N LYS A 63 -1.87 -10.56 -0.01
CA LYS A 63 -0.45 -10.40 0.36
C LYS A 63 0.03 -8.96 0.18
N THR A 64 -0.37 -8.31 -0.91
CA THR A 64 -0.02 -6.93 -1.20
C THR A 64 -0.61 -6.00 -0.14
N LEU A 65 -1.90 -6.12 0.14
CA LEU A 65 -2.57 -5.34 1.20
C LEU A 65 -1.93 -5.54 2.58
N ARG A 66 -1.56 -6.79 2.93
CA ARG A 66 -0.89 -7.08 4.19
C ARG A 66 0.49 -6.42 4.26
N ARG A 67 1.26 -6.47 3.18
CA ARG A 67 2.59 -5.85 3.12
C ARG A 67 2.49 -4.33 3.25
N GLU A 68 1.58 -3.70 2.49
CA GLU A 68 1.36 -2.26 2.54
C GLU A 68 0.91 -1.82 3.94
N GLY A 69 -0.07 -2.51 4.53
CA GLY A 69 -0.51 -2.22 5.89
C GLY A 69 0.59 -2.39 6.94
N TRP A 70 1.47 -3.38 6.77
CA TRP A 70 2.63 -3.57 7.65
C TRP A 70 3.66 -2.46 7.48
N GLU A 71 3.99 -2.07 6.25
CA GLU A 71 4.94 -1.00 5.96
C GLU A 71 4.46 0.35 6.49
N ASP A 72 3.19 0.68 6.28
CA ASP A 72 2.61 1.94 6.77
C ASP A 72 2.51 1.96 8.29
N GLY A 73 2.12 0.83 8.90
CA GLY A 73 2.14 0.67 10.34
C GLY A 73 3.54 0.82 10.93
N TRP A 74 4.56 0.23 10.29
CA TRP A 74 5.95 0.33 10.71
C TRP A 74 6.49 1.75 10.59
N LYS A 75 6.28 2.43 9.45
CA LYS A 75 6.69 3.82 9.23
C LYS A 75 6.06 4.76 10.25
N THR A 76 4.75 4.64 10.45
CA THR A 76 3.99 5.48 11.39
C THR A 76 4.44 5.21 12.83
N GLY A 77 4.57 3.94 13.22
CA GLY A 77 5.03 3.55 14.55
C GLY A 77 6.46 4.03 14.84
N HIS A 78 7.35 3.94 13.85
CA HIS A 78 8.72 4.41 13.97
C HIS A 78 8.79 5.93 14.13
N ALA A 79 8.09 6.68 13.27
CA ALA A 79 8.04 8.14 13.35
C ALA A 79 7.45 8.63 14.69
N ASN A 80 6.34 8.04 15.12
CA ASN A 80 5.72 8.36 16.40
C ASN A 80 6.64 8.00 17.59
N GLY A 81 7.32 6.86 17.52
CA GLY A 81 8.28 6.45 18.54
C GLY A 81 9.47 7.40 18.68
N GLN A 82 10.02 7.88 17.56
CA GLN A 82 11.08 8.89 17.57
C GLN A 82 10.60 10.23 18.14
N LYS A 83 9.45 10.72 17.67
CA LYS A 83 8.86 11.98 18.14
C LYS A 83 8.58 11.93 19.64
N ASN A 84 7.88 10.89 20.10
CA ASN A 84 7.59 10.70 21.52
C ASN A 84 8.90 10.62 22.33
N GLY A 85 9.93 9.94 21.83
CA GLY A 85 11.24 9.87 22.50
C GLY A 85 11.90 11.23 22.69
N LEU A 86 11.81 12.12 21.69
CA LEU A 86 12.32 13.48 21.76
C LEU A 86 11.50 14.36 22.71
N ASP A 87 10.18 14.24 22.67
CA ASP A 87 9.28 15.00 23.55
C ASP A 87 9.53 14.63 25.02
N LEU A 88 9.62 13.32 25.32
CA LEU A 88 9.94 12.82 26.67
C LEU A 88 11.31 13.29 27.16
N ALA A 89 12.32 13.32 26.28
CA ALA A 89 13.66 13.79 26.62
C ALA A 89 13.69 15.30 26.89
N SER A 90 12.94 16.07 26.11
CA SER A 90 12.83 17.52 26.26
C SER A 90 12.12 17.88 27.55
N GLU A 91 11.00 17.22 27.85
CA GLU A 91 10.23 17.42 29.07
C GLU A 91 11.05 17.06 30.31
N LEU A 92 11.73 15.90 30.30
CA LEU A 92 12.62 15.51 31.40
C LEU A 92 13.77 16.52 31.59
N THR A 93 14.34 17.02 30.49
CA THR A 93 15.42 18.01 30.56
C THR A 93 14.91 19.29 31.21
N GLN A 94 13.73 19.77 30.83
CA GLN A 94 13.11 20.96 31.42
C GLN A 94 12.89 20.77 32.93
N CYS A 95 12.27 19.66 33.36
CA CYS A 95 12.04 19.38 34.77
C CYS A 95 13.34 19.34 35.60
N LEU A 96 14.40 18.74 35.06
CA LEU A 96 15.69 18.66 35.74
C LEU A 96 16.42 20.00 35.80
N LEU A 97 16.27 20.84 34.79
CA LEU A 97 16.80 22.20 34.78
C LEU A 97 16.08 23.07 35.82
N ASP A 98 14.74 23.01 35.87
CA ASP A 98 13.92 23.75 36.83
C ASP A 98 14.22 23.33 38.29
N ALA A 99 14.52 22.05 38.50
CA ALA A 99 14.96 21.51 39.80
C ALA A 99 16.46 21.70 40.08
N ASN A 100 17.23 22.30 39.16
CA ASN A 100 18.69 22.46 39.22
C ASN A 100 19.46 21.13 39.45
N ARG A 101 18.94 20.00 38.94
CA ARG A 101 19.49 18.64 39.12
C ARG A 101 20.42 18.25 37.96
N LEU A 102 21.50 19.02 37.77
CA LEU A 102 22.42 18.86 36.64
C LEU A 102 23.19 17.53 36.64
N GLU A 103 23.54 16.99 37.81
CA GLU A 103 24.19 15.67 37.93
C GLU A 103 23.26 14.53 37.49
N ASP A 104 21.98 14.61 37.85
CA ASP A 104 20.98 13.64 37.42
C ASP A 104 20.70 13.74 35.91
N LEU A 105 20.74 14.95 35.35
CA LEU A 105 20.68 15.15 33.90
C LEU A 105 21.87 14.49 33.21
N ARG A 106 23.11 14.72 33.66
CA ARG A 106 24.30 14.06 33.09
C ARG A 106 24.18 12.55 33.16
N ARG A 107 23.74 12.01 34.31
CA ARG A 107 23.59 10.58 34.49
C ARG A 107 22.50 9.98 33.59
N SER A 108 21.38 10.67 33.39
CA SER A 108 20.25 10.19 32.57
C SER A 108 20.59 10.10 31.08
N THR A 109 21.56 10.88 30.59
CA THR A 109 22.06 10.76 29.21
C THR A 109 22.76 9.42 28.94
N LYS A 110 23.39 8.83 29.96
CA LYS A 110 24.18 7.60 29.86
C LYS A 110 23.42 6.37 30.37
N ASP A 111 22.59 6.55 31.39
CA ASP A 111 21.88 5.46 32.06
C ASP A 111 20.40 5.46 31.69
N LYS A 112 20.02 4.54 30.80
CA LYS A 112 18.63 4.36 30.36
C LYS A 112 17.69 3.97 31.51
N LYS A 113 18.13 3.13 32.45
CA LYS A 113 17.28 2.69 33.58
C LYS A 113 17.03 3.85 34.54
N PHE A 114 18.08 4.63 34.80
CA PHE A 114 17.97 5.83 35.62
C PHE A 114 17.06 6.89 34.97
N ARG A 115 17.23 7.13 33.66
CA ARG A 115 16.33 8.01 32.89
C ARG A 115 14.87 7.56 32.98
N GLN A 116 14.59 6.26 32.84
CA GLN A 116 13.23 5.73 32.99
C GLN A 116 12.68 5.93 34.40
N LYS A 117 13.52 5.81 35.44
CA LYS A 117 13.13 6.09 36.82
C LYS A 117 12.73 7.56 37.01
N LEU A 118 13.53 8.48 36.47
CA LEU A 118 13.24 9.92 36.49
C LEU A 118 11.97 10.27 35.71
N LEU A 119 11.78 9.68 34.52
CA LEU A 119 10.54 9.88 33.75
C LEU A 119 9.29 9.48 34.54
N LYS A 120 9.36 8.42 35.35
CA LYS A 120 8.27 8.02 36.25
C LYS A 120 8.14 8.94 37.46
N GLU A 121 9.27 9.38 38.02
CA GLU A 121 9.32 10.30 39.16
C GLU A 121 8.62 11.63 38.86
N TYR A 122 8.84 12.19 37.66
CA TYR A 122 8.17 13.41 37.21
C TYR A 122 6.79 13.17 36.58
N GLY A 123 6.28 11.93 36.57
CA GLY A 123 4.96 11.59 36.01
C GLY A 123 4.86 11.70 34.49
N ILE A 124 5.98 11.84 33.79
CA ILE A 124 6.08 11.98 32.34
C ILE A 124 5.68 10.66 31.63
N VAL A 125 5.99 9.52 32.26
CA VAL A 125 5.55 8.20 31.79
C VAL A 125 4.82 7.45 32.90
N LYS A 126 3.81 6.65 32.51
CA LYS A 126 3.07 5.76 33.41
C LYS A 126 3.92 4.58 33.91
#